data_AF-A0AA39IGR5-F1
#
_entry.id   AF-A0AA39IGR5-F1
#
_cell.length_a   1.000
_cell.length_b   1.000
_cell.length_c   1.000
_cell.angle_alpha   90.00
_cell.angle_beta   90.00
_cell.angle_gamma   90.00
#
_symmetry.space_group_name_H-M   'P 1'
#
loop_
_entity.id
_entity.type
_entity.pdbx_description
1 polymer ?
#
loop_
_entity_poly.entity_id
_entity_poly.type
_entity_poly.pdbx_seq_one_letter_code
_entity_poly.pdbx_strand_id
1 'polypeptide(L)'
;MPTLASTLRLALLLIFVVVVAWAEDSRSCPRNQTPCGGECCWQYEFCCDNRTCCRSDYICIEGGLCQARTVLRADAKKAESALGCSIDQKTCGYDCCNEGEVCCDYASGESFCCLKGRKCENGACRP
;
A
#
# COMPACT_ATOMS: atom_id res chain seq x y z
N MET A 1 52.18 38.72 -15.54
CA MET A 1 52.34 37.56 -14.63
C MET A 1 51.31 37.71 -13.52
N PRO A 2 50.25 36.88 -13.47
CA PRO A 2 49.28 36.96 -12.38
C PRO A 2 49.99 36.63 -11.06
N THR A 3 49.77 37.46 -10.04
CA THR A 3 50.35 37.26 -8.71
C THR A 3 49.69 36.06 -8.04
N LEU A 4 50.46 35.29 -7.24
CA LEU A 4 49.96 34.09 -6.52
C LEU A 4 48.65 34.36 -5.74
N ALA A 5 48.47 35.60 -5.27
CA ALA A 5 47.27 36.03 -4.55
C ALA A 5 45.99 36.04 -5.42
N SER A 6 46.12 36.30 -6.73
CA SER A 6 44.98 36.37 -7.65
C SER A 6 44.47 34.98 -8.02
N THR A 7 45.38 34.03 -8.25
CA THR A 7 45.06 32.61 -8.49
C THR A 7 44.42 31.94 -7.28
N LEU A 8 44.87 32.27 -6.06
CA LEU A 8 44.31 31.68 -4.83
C LEU A 8 42.87 32.16 -4.59
N ARG A 9 42.56 33.43 -4.86
CA ARG A 9 41.20 33.98 -4.76
C ARG A 9 40.25 33.34 -5.77
N LEU A 10 40.71 33.11 -7.00
CA LEU A 10 39.91 32.46 -8.04
C LEU A 10 39.62 31.00 -7.67
N ALA A 11 40.61 30.28 -7.14
CA ALA A 11 40.45 28.90 -6.68
C ALA A 11 39.46 28.79 -5.51
N LEU A 12 39.53 29.69 -4.52
CA LEU A 12 38.58 29.74 -3.41
C LEU A 12 37.16 30.04 -3.87
N LEU A 13 36.97 30.97 -4.81
CA LEU A 13 35.65 31.26 -5.39
C LEU A 13 35.09 30.06 -6.14
N LEU A 14 35.90 29.37 -6.94
CA LEU A 14 35.48 28.16 -7.64
C LEU A 14 35.11 27.03 -6.67
N ILE A 15 35.89 26.84 -5.60
CA ILE A 15 35.54 25.87 -4.54
C ILE A 15 34.22 26.27 -3.86
N PHE A 16 34.00 27.55 -3.57
CA PHE A 16 32.75 28.02 -2.97
C PHE A 16 31.55 27.78 -3.89
N VAL A 17 31.68 28.06 -5.19
CA VAL A 17 30.61 27.80 -6.18
C VAL A 17 30.36 26.30 -6.32
N VAL A 18 31.40 25.46 -6.31
CA VAL A 18 31.25 24.00 -6.36
C VAL A 18 30.58 23.50 -5.08
N VAL A 19 31.00 23.93 -3.89
CA VAL A 19 30.38 23.49 -2.63
C VAL A 19 28.92 23.94 -2.53
N VAL A 20 28.59 25.16 -2.98
CA VAL A 20 27.20 25.65 -3.01
C VAL A 20 26.36 24.89 -4.04
N ALA A 21 26.89 24.62 -5.24
CA ALA A 21 26.18 23.85 -6.26
C ALA A 21 25.97 22.37 -5.87
N TRP A 22 26.85 21.79 -5.06
CA TRP A 22 26.71 20.42 -4.56
C TRP A 22 25.80 20.31 -3.33
N ALA A 23 25.42 21.42 -2.70
CA ALA A 23 24.49 21.44 -1.57
C ALA A 23 23.00 21.44 -2.00
N GLU A 24 22.71 21.59 -3.30
CA GLU A 24 21.35 21.67 -3.84
C GLU A 24 20.78 20.32 -4.33
N ASP A 25 21.45 19.19 -4.06
CA ASP A 25 20.95 17.85 -4.45
C ASP A 25 20.04 17.20 -3.39
N SER A 26 19.46 17.98 -2.49
CA SER A 26 18.55 17.47 -1.46
C SER A 26 17.08 17.68 -1.84
N ARG A 27 16.65 17.29 -3.05
CA ARG A 27 15.24 17.30 -3.53
C ARG A 27 14.33 18.25 -2.72
N SER A 28 14.61 19.55 -2.85
CA SER A 28 14.07 20.59 -1.96
C SER A 28 12.61 20.85 -2.26
N CYS A 29 11.73 20.01 -1.72
CA CYS A 29 10.31 20.28 -1.75
C CYS A 29 10.00 21.54 -0.92
N PRO A 30 9.03 22.38 -1.34
CA PRO A 30 8.55 23.52 -0.57
C PRO A 30 8.16 23.13 0.87
N ARG A 31 8.07 24.11 1.78
CA ARG A 31 7.49 23.87 3.12
C ARG A 31 6.14 23.18 2.98
N ASN A 32 5.92 22.15 3.80
CA ASN A 32 4.73 21.26 3.81
C ASN A 32 4.63 20.29 2.62
N GLN A 33 5.73 19.97 1.96
CA GLN A 33 5.77 18.91 0.96
C GLN A 33 6.85 17.87 1.26
N THR A 34 6.58 16.61 0.89
CA THR A 34 7.48 15.47 1.08
C THR A 34 7.99 14.99 -0.28
N PRO A 35 9.30 14.77 -0.45
CA PRO A 35 9.84 14.30 -1.72
C PRO A 35 9.35 12.88 -2.03
N CYS A 36 8.94 12.67 -3.28
CA CYS A 36 8.46 11.41 -3.82
C CYS A 36 8.99 11.22 -5.23
N GLY A 37 10.04 10.44 -5.42
CA GLY A 37 10.66 10.28 -6.73
C GLY A 37 11.15 11.60 -7.29
N GLY A 38 10.59 12.02 -8.41
CA GLY A 38 10.88 13.29 -9.06
C GLY A 38 9.93 14.44 -8.70
N GLU A 39 8.92 14.19 -7.87
CA GLU A 39 7.86 15.13 -7.52
C GLU A 39 7.73 15.34 -6.00
N CYS A 40 6.94 16.33 -5.60
CA CYS A 40 6.75 16.71 -4.21
C CYS A 40 5.27 16.53 -3.84
N CYS A 41 5.02 15.68 -2.84
CA CYS A 41 3.67 15.39 -2.34
C CYS A 41 3.26 16.41 -1.30
N TRP A 42 1.98 16.76 -1.24
CA TRP A 42 1.45 17.63 -0.20
C TRP A 42 1.39 16.94 1.17
N GLN A 43 1.27 17.72 2.24
CA GLN A 43 1.16 17.21 3.63
C GLN A 43 -0.02 16.25 3.86
N TYR A 44 -1.07 16.32 3.04
CA TYR A 44 -2.23 15.42 3.08
C TYR A 44 -2.10 14.23 2.11
N GLU A 45 -0.92 14.07 1.51
CA GLU A 45 -0.57 13.02 0.58
C GLU A 45 0.65 12.25 1.11
N PHE A 46 0.79 11.01 0.67
CA PHE A 46 1.93 10.17 0.95
C PHE A 46 2.48 9.59 -0.34
N CYS A 47 3.76 9.25 -0.33
CA CYS A 47 4.46 8.76 -1.51
C CYS A 47 4.32 7.23 -1.64
N CYS A 48 3.82 6.76 -2.78
CA CYS A 48 3.81 5.34 -3.15
C CYS A 48 4.97 5.00 -4.09
N ASP A 49 5.75 3.98 -3.71
CA ASP A 49 6.89 3.43 -4.48
C ASP A 49 7.87 4.46 -5.04
N ASN A 50 8.02 5.61 -4.38
CA ASN A 50 8.87 6.69 -4.86
C ASN A 50 8.49 7.18 -6.29
N ARG A 51 7.20 7.07 -6.66
CA ARG A 51 6.68 7.40 -8.00
C ARG A 51 5.45 8.30 -8.00
N THR A 52 4.52 8.11 -7.06
CA THR A 52 3.23 8.82 -7.14
C THR A 52 2.76 9.27 -5.77
N CYS A 53 2.25 10.49 -5.70
CA CYS A 53 1.62 11.07 -4.53
C CYS A 53 0.17 10.61 -4.41
N CYS A 54 -0.18 9.96 -3.30
CA CYS A 54 -1.51 9.47 -3.02
C CYS A 54 -2.13 10.21 -1.83
N ARG A 55 -3.39 10.62 -1.95
CA ARG A 55 -4.15 11.17 -0.82
C ARG A 55 -4.40 10.11 0.25
N SER A 56 -4.57 10.54 1.50
CA SER A 56 -4.90 9.68 2.65
C SER A 56 -6.11 8.74 2.47
N ASP A 57 -7.02 9.05 1.53
CA ASP A 57 -8.18 8.23 1.19
C ASP A 57 -7.86 7.06 0.23
N TYR A 58 -6.62 6.98 -0.25
CA TYR A 58 -6.10 5.97 -1.16
C TYR A 58 -5.12 5.04 -0.44
N ILE A 59 -4.80 3.92 -1.07
CA ILE A 59 -3.69 3.04 -0.66
C ILE A 59 -2.70 2.91 -1.82
N CYS A 60 -1.46 2.51 -1.50
CA CYS A 60 -0.52 2.04 -2.52
C CYS A 60 -0.93 0.64 -2.97
N ILE A 61 -0.99 0.44 -4.28
CA ILE A 61 -1.03 -0.90 -4.89
C ILE A 61 0.28 -1.19 -5.63
N GLU A 62 0.51 -2.45 -5.96
CA GLU A 62 1.71 -2.85 -6.70
C GLU A 62 1.86 -2.02 -8.00
N GLY A 63 3.09 -1.57 -8.25
CA GLY A 63 3.41 -0.68 -9.36
C GLY A 63 3.39 0.81 -9.03
N GLY A 64 3.13 1.18 -7.76
CA GLY A 64 3.20 2.56 -7.28
C GLY A 64 1.99 3.41 -7.63
N LEU A 65 0.84 2.79 -7.91
CA LEU A 65 -0.41 3.48 -8.21
C LEU A 65 -1.25 3.71 -6.94
N CYS A 66 -2.09 4.74 -6.98
CA CYS A 66 -3.04 5.04 -5.91
C CYS A 66 -4.39 4.39 -6.21
N GLN A 67 -4.87 3.50 -5.35
CA GLN A 67 -6.25 2.97 -5.43
C GLN A 67 -7.09 3.50 -4.27
N ALA A 68 -8.29 4.01 -4.56
CA ALA A 68 -9.16 4.55 -3.52
C ALA A 68 -9.56 3.43 -2.54
N ARG A 69 -9.52 3.72 -1.24
CA ARG A 69 -9.92 2.77 -0.18
C ARG A 69 -11.38 2.32 -0.32
N THR A 70 -12.23 3.14 -0.93
CA THR A 70 -13.62 2.78 -1.28
C THR A 70 -13.70 1.71 -2.35
N VAL A 71 -12.75 1.71 -3.31
CA VAL A 71 -12.65 0.69 -4.36
C VAL A 71 -12.10 -0.60 -3.76
N LEU A 72 -11.16 -0.55 -2.81
CA LEU A 72 -10.81 -1.75 -2.03
C LEU A 72 -11.95 -2.29 -1.18
N ARG A 73 -12.94 -1.49 -0.77
CA ARG A 73 -14.14 -2.05 -0.13
C ARG A 73 -15.05 -2.72 -1.16
N ALA A 74 -15.08 -2.23 -2.39
CA ALA A 74 -15.75 -2.90 -3.50
C ALA A 74 -14.98 -4.17 -3.95
N ASP A 75 -13.64 -4.13 -3.92
CA ASP A 75 -12.77 -5.25 -4.23
C ASP A 75 -12.55 -6.19 -3.04
N ALA A 76 -12.76 -5.77 -1.79
CA ALA A 76 -12.86 -6.66 -0.64
C ALA A 76 -14.19 -7.41 -0.66
N LYS A 77 -15.27 -6.75 -1.10
CA LYS A 77 -16.49 -7.47 -1.54
C LYS A 77 -16.22 -8.40 -2.74
N LYS A 78 -15.24 -8.09 -3.58
CA LYS A 78 -14.81 -8.94 -4.71
C LYS A 78 -13.73 -9.97 -4.33
N ALA A 79 -13.06 -9.82 -3.19
CA ALA A 79 -12.08 -10.76 -2.63
C ALA A 79 -12.76 -11.73 -1.65
N GLU A 80 -13.89 -11.35 -1.04
CA GLU A 80 -14.95 -12.31 -0.65
C GLU A 80 -15.46 -13.11 -1.86
N SER A 81 -15.26 -12.60 -3.08
CA SER A 81 -15.51 -13.28 -4.36
C SER A 81 -14.27 -13.98 -4.96
N ALA A 82 -13.15 -14.12 -4.23
CA ALA A 82 -12.12 -15.10 -4.62
C ALA A 82 -12.65 -16.55 -4.53
N LEU A 83 -13.78 -16.74 -3.84
CA LEU A 83 -14.60 -17.96 -3.83
C LEU A 83 -15.93 -17.83 -4.62
N GLY A 84 -16.27 -16.65 -5.11
CA GLY A 84 -17.57 -16.41 -5.76
C GLY A 84 -18.80 -16.47 -4.84
N CYS A 85 -18.65 -16.32 -3.51
CA CYS A 85 -19.80 -16.37 -2.59
C CYS A 85 -20.75 -15.17 -2.82
N SER A 86 -22.05 -15.42 -2.76
CA SER A 86 -23.08 -14.37 -2.82
C SER A 86 -23.02 -13.45 -1.58
N ILE A 87 -23.57 -12.24 -1.69
CA ILE A 87 -23.56 -11.20 -0.63
C ILE A 87 -24.18 -11.72 0.70
N ASP A 88 -25.08 -12.70 0.61
CA ASP A 88 -25.76 -13.32 1.76
C ASP A 88 -25.06 -14.58 2.30
N GLN A 89 -23.90 -14.94 1.75
CA GLN A 89 -23.13 -16.13 2.13
C GLN A 89 -21.89 -15.76 2.95
N LYS A 90 -21.51 -16.64 3.87
CA LYS A 90 -20.25 -16.55 4.64
C LYS A 90 -19.23 -17.53 4.09
N THR A 91 -17.99 -17.11 3.99
CA THR A 91 -16.88 -17.98 3.57
C THR A 91 -16.50 -18.98 4.66
N CYS A 92 -16.29 -20.24 4.27
CA CYS A 92 -15.84 -21.33 5.12
C CYS A 92 -14.73 -22.11 4.41
N GLY A 93 -13.47 -21.74 4.65
CA GLY A 93 -12.33 -22.25 3.89
C GLY A 93 -12.49 -21.95 2.39
N TYR A 94 -12.65 -23.02 1.59
CA TYR A 94 -12.89 -22.93 0.14
C TYR A 94 -14.37 -23.06 -0.27
N ASP A 95 -15.31 -23.11 0.68
CA ASP A 95 -16.75 -23.20 0.44
C ASP A 95 -17.53 -21.95 0.90
N CYS A 96 -18.74 -21.78 0.34
CA CYS A 96 -19.67 -20.70 0.65
C CYS A 96 -20.87 -21.22 1.44
N CYS A 97 -21.02 -20.79 2.69
CA CYS A 97 -22.12 -21.18 3.56
C CYS A 97 -23.28 -20.17 3.49
N ASN A 98 -24.50 -20.64 3.38
CA ASN A 98 -25.70 -19.80 3.40
C ASN A 98 -26.03 -19.31 4.81
N GLU A 99 -26.92 -18.31 4.90
CA GLU A 99 -27.36 -17.77 6.18
C GLU A 99 -28.02 -18.85 7.08
N GLY A 100 -27.41 -19.09 8.24
CA GLY A 100 -27.86 -20.10 9.20
C GLY A 100 -27.15 -21.46 9.08
N GLU A 101 -26.27 -21.63 8.11
CA GLU A 101 -25.34 -22.76 8.02
C GLU A 101 -24.11 -22.53 8.92
N VAL A 102 -23.50 -23.63 9.38
CA VAL A 102 -22.33 -23.58 10.27
C VAL A 102 -21.10 -24.07 9.52
N CYS A 103 -20.01 -23.31 9.58
CA CYS A 103 -18.73 -23.71 9.02
C CYS A 103 -18.08 -24.81 9.88
N CYS A 104 -17.71 -25.93 9.25
CA CYS A 104 -16.98 -27.04 9.85
C CYS A 104 -15.60 -27.17 9.25
N ASP A 105 -14.56 -27.18 10.08
CA ASP A 105 -13.20 -27.49 9.67
C ASP A 105 -12.85 -28.93 10.05
N TYR A 106 -12.33 -29.70 9.09
CA TYR A 106 -11.63 -30.95 9.35
C TYR A 106 -10.24 -30.67 9.91
N ALA A 107 -9.76 -31.57 10.77
CA ALA A 107 -8.37 -31.55 11.21
C ALA A 107 -7.36 -31.74 10.05
N SER A 108 -7.80 -32.24 8.89
CA SER A 108 -7.01 -32.35 7.66
C SER A 108 -6.82 -31.01 6.91
N GLY A 109 -7.50 -29.94 7.33
CA GLY A 109 -7.44 -28.62 6.68
C GLY A 109 -8.49 -28.40 5.59
N GLU A 110 -9.45 -29.32 5.42
CA GLU A 110 -10.61 -29.15 4.55
C GLU A 110 -11.77 -28.52 5.34
N SER A 111 -12.46 -27.53 4.78
CA SER A 111 -13.60 -26.87 5.42
C SER A 111 -14.87 -27.10 4.60
N PHE A 112 -16.02 -27.25 5.25
CA PHE A 112 -17.31 -27.48 4.59
C PHE A 112 -18.47 -26.88 5.37
N CYS A 113 -19.61 -26.66 4.70
CA CYS A 113 -20.79 -26.05 5.29
C CYS A 113 -21.80 -27.09 5.80
N CYS A 114 -22.16 -26.99 7.08
CA CYS A 114 -23.25 -27.76 7.66
C CYS A 114 -24.59 -27.09 7.44
N LEU A 115 -25.57 -27.88 6.99
CA LEU A 115 -26.97 -27.46 6.84
C LEU A 115 -27.51 -26.79 8.10
N LYS A 116 -28.42 -25.84 7.90
CA LYS A 116 -29.06 -25.09 8.98
C LYS A 116 -29.63 -25.99 10.07
N GLY A 117 -29.27 -25.68 11.32
CA GLY A 117 -29.68 -26.45 12.50
C GLY A 117 -28.75 -27.60 12.87
N ARG A 118 -27.70 -27.87 12.08
CA ARG A 118 -26.63 -28.82 12.44
C ARG A 118 -25.49 -28.10 13.16
N LYS A 119 -24.74 -28.83 13.99
CA LYS A 119 -23.53 -28.36 14.67
C LYS A 119 -22.30 -29.10 14.17
N CYS A 120 -21.15 -28.43 14.24
CA CYS A 120 -19.87 -29.06 13.97
C CYS A 120 -19.37 -29.81 15.20
N GLU A 121 -19.32 -31.14 15.14
CA GLU A 121 -18.76 -31.96 16.22
C GLU A 121 -17.79 -32.99 15.63
N ASN A 122 -16.52 -32.94 16.05
CA ASN A 122 -15.44 -33.84 15.60
C ASN A 122 -15.27 -33.89 14.07
N GLY A 123 -15.39 -32.75 13.38
CA GLY A 123 -15.27 -32.68 11.92
C GLY A 123 -16.47 -33.29 11.17
N ALA A 124 -17.64 -33.40 11.81
CA ALA A 124 -18.86 -33.86 11.17
C ALA A 124 -20.07 -33.00 11.56
N CYS A 125 -21.02 -32.84 10.63
CA CYS A 125 -22.30 -32.19 10.91
C CYS A 125 -23.20 -33.13 11.72
N ARG A 126 -23.55 -32.73 12.93
CA ARG A 126 -24.48 -33.44 13.81
C ARG A 126 -25.78 -32.67 14.01
N PRO A 127 -26.92 -33.37 14.21
CA PRO A 127 -28.20 -32.72 14.57
C PRO A 127 -28.13 -32.01 15.91
#